data_AF-A0A093DTK7-F1
#
_entry.id   AF-A0A093DTK7-F1
#
_cell.length_a   1.000
_cell.length_b   1.000
_cell.length_c   1.000
_cell.angle_alpha   90.00
_cell.angle_beta   90.00
_cell.angle_gamma   90.00
#
_symmetry.space_group_name_H-M   'P 1'
#
loop_
_entity.id
_entity.type
_entity.pdbx_description
1 polymer ?
#
loop_
_entity_poly.entity_id
_entity_poly.type
_entity_poly.pdbx_seq_one_letter_code
_entity_poly.pdbx_strand_id
1 'polypeptide(L)'
;ALCPNVINQRHLRTLHYLFYKRFVEKTMTQENWTDHVQSTVGENRWLQGHLIQLLISYCDLNTAARWAQRCNLPKEMLPYGVADELQKLQIQERVEEAVKADDYEESKKDYYQLPIPRANIHFLQTWEETLQCWEKVLQPGQVVGIDMEWRPSFGMVGKPRVSLLQIALQDEVFLLDLPRLLEQAETEAEKEKLPHFIQMLYSDAAITKLGYGMSGDLSSLAATWSALKDMDKQARGVIDLLKVDKKVDVLSPEQSYEDRGFRQPEKGLSLLVQHVLGKPLDKTEQLSNWEKRPLREEQILYAASDAYCLLEIYEKLRKDPASFGLSSDLTESLVGKPSVKPRAKKQLNKQEVPSPSGQQCKGPKKETSCSPAPISPKEFSVVCDNMLQGLGRYLRCLGVDVRMLENEDDHRKAAEIARQEGRVILTSGLPYQTLQSQVAEGRCFSVNCSEKAREQALQVLKHFNVQVSLADIFSRCQ
;
A
#
# COMPACT_ATOMS: atom_id res chain seq x y z
N ALA A 1 24.81 -4.74 9.43
CA ALA A 1 23.48 -5.16 9.92
C ALA A 1 23.58 -6.55 10.55
N LEU A 2 22.84 -6.81 11.64
CA LEU A 2 23.04 -8.00 12.50
C LEU A 2 22.66 -9.35 11.86
N CYS A 3 21.92 -9.38 10.73
CA CYS A 3 21.57 -10.60 9.99
C CYS A 3 21.41 -10.33 8.47
N PRO A 4 22.49 -10.31 7.67
CA PRO A 4 22.41 -9.93 6.24
C PRO A 4 21.54 -10.87 5.40
N ASN A 5 21.54 -12.18 5.69
CA ASN A 5 20.73 -13.16 4.97
C ASN A 5 19.23 -12.93 5.13
N VAL A 6 18.78 -12.54 6.33
CA VAL A 6 17.37 -12.25 6.59
C VAL A 6 16.92 -11.00 5.82
N ILE A 7 17.78 -9.97 5.76
CA ILE A 7 17.51 -8.74 5.01
C ILE A 7 17.43 -9.04 3.52
N ASN A 8 18.39 -9.79 2.98
CA ASN A 8 18.41 -10.18 1.57
C ASN A 8 17.16 -10.98 1.18
N GLN A 9 16.71 -11.92 2.03
CA GLN A 9 15.48 -12.67 1.79
C GLN A 9 14.23 -11.79 1.81
N ARG A 10 14.18 -10.75 2.66
CA ARG A 10 13.09 -9.77 2.64
C ARG A 10 13.11 -8.94 1.37
N HIS A 11 14.28 -8.43 0.96
CA HIS A 11 14.41 -7.68 -0.29
C HIS A 11 14.04 -8.52 -1.52
N LEU A 12 14.38 -9.81 -1.53
CA LEU A 12 13.95 -10.71 -2.60
C LEU A 12 12.42 -10.83 -2.64
N ARG A 13 11.75 -10.96 -1.49
CA ARG A 13 10.27 -10.97 -1.43
C ARG A 13 9.67 -9.64 -1.90
N THR A 14 10.26 -8.51 -1.51
CA THR A 14 9.89 -7.19 -2.03
C THR A 14 10.01 -7.15 -3.54
N LEU A 15 11.11 -7.68 -4.10
CA LEU A 15 11.31 -7.75 -5.54
C LEU A 15 10.22 -8.56 -6.24
N HIS A 16 9.88 -9.75 -5.74
CA HIS A 16 8.76 -10.54 -6.27
C HIS A 16 7.42 -9.77 -6.23
N TYR A 17 7.15 -9.07 -5.13
CA TYR A 17 5.95 -8.25 -5.00
C TYR A 17 5.91 -7.11 -6.04
N LEU A 18 7.03 -6.42 -6.28
CA LEU A 18 7.12 -5.36 -7.28
C LEU A 18 6.84 -5.90 -8.69
N PHE A 19 7.40 -7.06 -9.06
CA PHE A 19 7.12 -7.73 -10.33
C PHE A 19 5.63 -8.09 -10.46
N TYR A 20 5.03 -8.64 -9.41
CA TYR A 20 3.61 -8.94 -9.38
C TYR A 20 2.75 -7.68 -9.60
N LYS A 21 3.04 -6.57 -8.88
CA LYS A 21 2.33 -5.30 -9.07
C LYS A 21 2.44 -4.74 -10.49
N ARG A 22 3.61 -4.83 -11.11
CA ARG A 22 3.87 -4.27 -12.45
C ARG A 22 3.30 -5.12 -13.58
N PHE A 23 3.53 -6.42 -13.55
CA PHE A 23 3.26 -7.30 -14.70
C PHE A 23 1.98 -8.12 -14.57
N VAL A 24 1.54 -8.40 -13.34
CA VAL A 24 0.31 -9.17 -13.09
C VAL A 24 -0.86 -8.23 -12.83
N GLU A 25 -0.77 -7.37 -11.81
CA GLU A 25 -1.86 -6.44 -11.48
C GLU A 25 -1.89 -5.21 -12.38
N LYS A 26 -0.74 -4.85 -12.99
CA LYS A 26 -0.58 -3.66 -13.85
C LYS A 26 -1.00 -2.35 -13.14
N THR A 27 -0.83 -2.29 -11.83
CA THR A 27 -1.18 -1.14 -10.98
C THR A 27 0.00 -0.21 -10.70
N MET A 28 1.21 -0.57 -11.15
CA MET A 28 2.43 0.20 -10.95
C MET A 28 3.04 0.61 -12.29
N THR A 29 3.35 1.90 -12.43
CA THR A 29 3.99 2.42 -13.64
C THR A 29 5.42 1.91 -13.80
N GLN A 30 5.95 2.02 -15.02
CA GLN A 30 7.33 1.61 -15.31
C GLN A 30 8.35 2.38 -14.46
N GLU A 31 8.13 3.67 -14.25
CA GLU A 31 9.04 4.54 -13.51
C GLU A 31 9.04 4.20 -12.03
N ASN A 32 7.87 4.12 -11.39
CA ASN A 32 7.76 3.75 -9.98
C ASN A 32 8.31 2.35 -9.72
N TRP A 33 8.02 1.41 -10.61
CA TRP A 33 8.61 0.07 -10.53
C TRP A 33 10.13 0.10 -10.63
N THR A 34 10.69 0.85 -11.60
CA THR A 34 12.14 0.97 -11.81
C THR A 34 12.84 1.55 -10.58
N ASP A 35 12.25 2.58 -9.98
CA ASP A 35 12.81 3.27 -8.81
C ASP A 35 12.83 2.39 -7.56
N HIS A 36 11.76 1.62 -7.34
CA HIS A 36 11.70 0.66 -6.24
C HIS A 36 12.62 -0.53 -6.45
N VAL A 37 12.68 -1.08 -7.67
CA VAL A 37 13.58 -2.19 -8.00
C VAL A 37 15.03 -1.79 -7.77
N GLN A 38 15.45 -0.64 -8.32
CA GLN A 38 16.82 -0.15 -8.17
C GLN A 38 17.19 0.07 -6.70
N SER A 39 16.28 0.67 -5.92
CA SER A 39 16.52 0.87 -4.48
C SER A 39 16.55 -0.44 -3.69
N THR A 40 15.74 -1.42 -4.08
CA THR A 40 15.66 -2.72 -3.39
C THR A 40 16.90 -3.58 -3.63
N VAL A 41 17.39 -3.64 -4.88
CA VAL A 41 18.58 -4.45 -5.22
C VAL A 41 19.88 -3.74 -4.84
N GLY A 42 19.94 -2.41 -4.98
CA GLY A 42 21.13 -1.61 -4.70
C GLY A 42 22.38 -2.20 -5.34
N GLU A 43 23.47 -2.26 -4.58
CA GLU A 43 24.76 -2.85 -4.99
C GLU A 43 24.87 -4.36 -4.70
N ASN A 44 23.81 -4.97 -4.18
CA ASN A 44 23.85 -6.37 -3.78
C ASN A 44 23.82 -7.29 -5.00
N ARG A 45 25.00 -7.80 -5.38
CA ARG A 45 25.20 -8.69 -6.54
C ARG A 45 24.30 -9.93 -6.54
N TRP A 46 23.99 -10.48 -5.36
CA TRP A 46 23.09 -11.63 -5.26
C TRP A 46 21.65 -11.25 -5.63
N LEU A 47 21.14 -10.13 -5.12
CA LEU A 47 19.81 -9.62 -5.48
C LEU A 47 19.74 -9.19 -6.95
N GLN A 48 20.80 -8.56 -7.47
CA GLN A 48 20.90 -8.18 -8.88
C GLN A 48 20.83 -9.44 -9.78
N GLY A 49 21.49 -10.54 -9.41
CA GLY A 49 21.36 -11.81 -10.14
C GLY A 49 19.93 -12.35 -10.18
N HIS A 50 19.21 -12.32 -9.05
CA HIS A 50 17.79 -12.68 -8.99
C HIS A 50 16.90 -11.75 -9.82
N LEU A 51 17.20 -10.45 -9.84
CA LEU A 51 16.51 -9.49 -10.70
C LEU A 51 16.62 -9.89 -12.18
N ILE A 52 17.81 -10.25 -12.66
CA ILE A 52 18.00 -10.68 -14.05
C ILE A 52 17.17 -11.94 -14.35
N GLN A 53 17.16 -12.92 -13.45
CA GLN A 53 16.34 -14.13 -13.62
C GLN A 53 14.84 -13.80 -13.70
N LEU A 54 14.36 -12.90 -12.84
CA LEU A 54 12.96 -12.46 -12.86
C LEU A 54 12.63 -11.70 -14.15
N LEU A 55 13.50 -10.80 -14.62
CA LEU A 55 13.33 -10.10 -15.89
C LEU A 55 13.20 -11.06 -17.07
N ILE A 56 14.04 -12.10 -17.14
CA ILE A 56 13.93 -13.12 -18.19
C ILE A 56 12.57 -13.83 -18.13
N SER A 57 12.07 -14.11 -16.93
CA SER A 57 10.81 -14.85 -16.76
C SER A 57 9.54 -14.03 -17.03
N TYR A 58 9.57 -12.71 -16.79
CA TYR A 58 8.40 -11.82 -16.95
C TYR A 58 8.45 -10.97 -18.22
N CYS A 59 9.63 -10.75 -18.80
CA CYS A 59 9.88 -9.85 -19.92
C CYS A 59 10.65 -10.60 -21.04
N ASP A 60 11.70 -9.97 -21.57
CA ASP A 60 12.56 -10.50 -22.62
C ASP A 60 14.06 -10.34 -22.27
N LEU A 61 14.91 -11.00 -23.06
CA LEU A 61 16.36 -10.97 -22.90
C LEU A 61 16.95 -9.56 -23.09
N ASN A 62 16.31 -8.72 -23.90
CA ASN A 62 16.78 -7.38 -24.19
C ASN A 62 16.62 -6.46 -22.96
N THR A 63 15.46 -6.51 -22.32
CA THR A 63 15.16 -5.84 -21.06
C THR A 63 16.09 -6.32 -19.95
N ALA A 64 16.30 -7.64 -19.85
CA ALA A 64 17.26 -8.22 -18.91
C ALA A 64 18.69 -7.70 -19.16
N ALA A 65 19.12 -7.59 -20.42
CA ALA A 65 20.44 -7.09 -20.78
C ALA A 65 20.60 -5.59 -20.46
N ARG A 66 19.59 -4.75 -20.73
CA ARG A 66 19.61 -3.32 -20.33
C ARG A 66 19.77 -3.16 -18.81
N TRP A 67 19.06 -3.97 -18.02
CA TRP A 67 19.21 -3.97 -16.56
C TRP A 67 20.55 -4.52 -16.09
N ALA A 68 21.10 -5.54 -16.75
CA ALA A 68 22.44 -6.03 -16.48
C ALA A 68 23.51 -4.95 -16.71
N GLN A 69 23.38 -4.18 -17.78
CA GLN A 69 24.21 -3.01 -18.07
C GLN A 69 24.06 -1.95 -16.98
N ARG A 70 22.81 -1.61 -16.61
CA ARG A 70 22.51 -0.62 -15.56
C ARG A 70 23.08 -1.01 -14.20
N CYS A 71 23.03 -2.30 -13.84
CA CYS A 71 23.62 -2.83 -12.62
C CYS A 71 25.14 -3.04 -12.71
N ASN A 72 25.76 -2.80 -13.87
CA ASN A 72 27.16 -3.09 -14.16
C ASN A 72 27.55 -4.51 -13.69
N LEU A 73 26.77 -5.50 -14.10
CA LEU A 73 27.00 -6.90 -13.75
C LEU A 73 28.11 -7.50 -14.64
N PRO A 74 29.05 -8.24 -14.05
CA PRO A 74 30.12 -8.85 -14.82
C PRO A 74 29.59 -10.03 -15.64
N LYS A 75 30.19 -10.28 -16.81
CA LYS A 75 29.68 -11.23 -17.81
C LYS A 75 29.51 -12.65 -17.25
N GLU A 76 30.40 -13.06 -16.34
CA GLU A 76 30.37 -14.36 -15.66
C GLU A 76 29.13 -14.58 -14.79
N MET A 77 28.43 -13.52 -14.40
CA MET A 77 27.19 -13.61 -13.62
C MET A 77 25.93 -13.60 -14.48
N LEU A 78 26.05 -13.39 -15.79
CA LEU A 78 24.91 -13.25 -16.68
C LEU A 78 24.45 -14.62 -17.20
N PRO A 79 23.13 -14.90 -17.18
CA PRO A 79 22.58 -16.08 -17.84
C PRO A 79 22.91 -16.12 -19.34
N TYR A 80 22.98 -17.33 -19.89
CA TYR A 80 23.19 -17.56 -21.32
C TYR A 80 22.10 -16.86 -22.15
N GLY A 81 22.51 -16.11 -23.18
CA GLY A 81 21.63 -15.26 -23.99
C GLY A 81 21.55 -13.79 -23.55
N VAL A 82 21.68 -13.47 -22.26
CA VAL A 82 21.72 -12.06 -21.80
C VAL A 82 23.05 -11.41 -22.14
N ALA A 83 24.16 -12.14 -21.99
CA ALA A 83 25.49 -11.65 -22.34
C ALA A 83 25.66 -11.37 -23.85
N ASP A 84 24.98 -12.15 -24.70
CA ASP A 84 24.98 -11.97 -26.15
C ASP A 84 24.12 -10.76 -26.54
N GLU A 85 22.94 -10.62 -25.92
CA GLU A 85 22.06 -9.48 -26.15
C GLU A 85 22.68 -8.17 -25.67
N LEU A 86 23.44 -8.19 -24.57
CA LEU A 86 24.21 -7.05 -24.09
C LEU A 86 25.27 -6.58 -25.11
N GLN A 87 25.89 -7.50 -25.85
CA GLN A 87 26.83 -7.14 -26.92
C GLN A 87 26.12 -6.52 -28.12
N LYS A 88 24.90 -6.96 -28.42
CA LYS A 88 24.07 -6.35 -29.48
C LYS A 88 23.59 -4.96 -29.10
N LEU A 89 23.24 -4.73 -27.82
CA LEU A 89 22.79 -3.42 -27.32
C LEU A 89 23.89 -2.35 -27.43
N GLN A 90 25.16 -2.69 -27.23
CA GLN A 90 26.29 -1.78 -27.43
C GLN A 90 26.43 -1.27 -28.88
N ILE A 91 25.75 -1.90 -29.84
CA ILE A 91 25.76 -1.54 -31.27
C ILE A 91 24.51 -0.70 -31.64
N GLN A 92 23.51 -0.62 -30.76
CA GLN A 92 22.18 -0.09 -31.06
C GLN A 92 21.71 0.90 -29.97
N GLU A 93 22.48 1.97 -29.72
CA GLU A 93 22.02 3.09 -28.89
C GLU A 93 21.87 4.38 -29.71
N ARG A 94 20.74 4.47 -30.42
CA ARG A 94 20.01 5.71 -30.72
C ARG A 94 18.80 5.29 -31.56
N VAL A 95 17.65 5.14 -30.91
CA VAL A 95 16.28 5.39 -31.39
C VAL A 95 15.40 4.62 -30.41
N GLU A 96 14.79 5.31 -29.44
CA GLU A 96 13.45 5.03 -28.90
C GLU A 96 13.26 5.81 -27.59
N GLU A 97 12.97 7.10 -27.71
CA GLU A 97 12.40 7.92 -26.63
C GLU A 97 11.37 8.94 -27.15
N ALA A 98 10.75 8.67 -28.31
CA ALA A 98 9.88 9.65 -28.99
C ALA A 98 8.41 9.24 -29.14
N VAL A 99 7.97 8.08 -28.64
CA VAL A 99 6.60 7.56 -28.90
C VAL A 99 5.71 7.50 -27.65
N LYS A 100 6.17 7.98 -26.49
CA LYS A 100 5.39 7.91 -25.23
C LYS A 100 4.84 9.26 -24.72
N ALA A 101 5.15 10.37 -25.38
CA ALA A 101 4.70 11.68 -24.92
C ALA A 101 3.22 11.95 -25.26
N ASP A 102 2.75 11.50 -26.43
CA ASP A 102 1.44 11.92 -26.96
C ASP A 102 0.24 11.26 -26.26
N ASP A 103 0.36 10.02 -25.79
CA ASP A 103 -0.75 9.29 -25.14
C ASP A 103 -0.87 9.64 -23.63
N TYR A 104 0.23 10.12 -23.03
CA TYR A 104 0.27 10.43 -21.59
C TYR A 104 -0.35 11.80 -21.26
N GLU A 105 -0.18 12.80 -22.13
CA GLU A 105 -0.77 14.13 -21.92
C GLU A 105 -2.30 14.15 -22.04
N GLU A 106 -2.89 13.30 -22.90
CA GLU A 106 -4.33 13.29 -23.10
C GLU A 106 -5.08 12.73 -21.88
N SER A 107 -4.46 11.78 -21.16
CA SER A 107 -5.01 11.14 -19.96
C SER A 107 -5.08 12.04 -18.71
N LYS A 108 -4.22 13.07 -18.61
CA LYS A 108 -4.21 13.99 -17.46
C LYS A 108 -5.51 14.81 -17.36
N LYS A 109 -6.21 15.03 -18.47
CA LYS A 109 -7.46 15.82 -18.49
C LYS A 109 -8.58 15.21 -17.65
N ASP A 110 -8.54 13.91 -17.38
CA ASP A 110 -9.53 13.22 -16.55
C ASP A 110 -9.37 13.49 -15.05
N TYR A 111 -8.21 14.00 -14.63
CA TYR A 111 -7.85 14.21 -13.23
C TYR A 111 -7.87 15.68 -12.85
N TYR A 112 -7.94 15.93 -11.54
CA TYR A 112 -7.78 17.25 -10.94
C TYR A 112 -6.47 17.91 -11.43
N GLN A 113 -6.57 19.17 -11.85
CA GLN A 113 -5.45 19.96 -12.32
C GLN A 113 -5.18 21.06 -11.31
N LEU A 114 -3.97 21.09 -10.78
CA LEU A 114 -3.52 22.11 -9.84
C LEU A 114 -3.65 23.51 -10.49
N PRO A 115 -4.46 24.43 -9.93
CA PRO A 115 -4.79 25.70 -10.58
C PRO A 115 -3.76 26.81 -10.31
N ILE A 116 -2.53 26.46 -9.94
CA ILE A 116 -1.43 27.41 -9.77
C ILE A 116 -0.30 27.15 -10.77
N PRO A 117 0.45 28.18 -11.20
CA PRO A 117 1.60 28.00 -12.06
C PRO A 117 2.68 27.14 -11.39
N ARG A 118 3.41 26.34 -12.17
CA ARG A 118 4.56 25.55 -11.69
C ARG A 118 5.62 26.39 -10.96
N ALA A 119 5.77 27.67 -11.33
CA ALA A 119 6.68 28.62 -10.69
C ALA A 119 6.33 28.90 -9.22
N ASN A 120 5.08 28.65 -8.81
CA ASN A 120 4.58 28.83 -7.45
C ASN A 120 4.66 27.52 -6.64
N ILE A 121 5.32 26.49 -7.16
CA ILE A 121 5.61 25.24 -6.46
C ILE A 121 7.09 25.26 -6.10
N HIS A 122 7.37 25.49 -4.82
CA HIS A 122 8.70 25.71 -4.29
C HIS A 122 9.21 24.42 -3.62
N PHE A 123 10.20 23.77 -4.24
CA PHE A 123 10.88 22.63 -3.64
C PHE A 123 12.04 23.12 -2.78
N LEU A 124 11.85 23.10 -1.46
CA LEU A 124 12.76 23.73 -0.51
C LEU A 124 13.83 22.73 -0.07
N GLN A 125 15.09 23.06 -0.34
CA GLN A 125 16.23 22.19 -0.08
C GLN A 125 17.27 22.84 0.82
N THR A 126 17.15 24.13 1.13
CA THR A 126 18.03 24.83 2.08
C THR A 126 17.26 25.39 3.28
N TRP A 127 18.01 25.68 4.36
CA TRP A 127 17.45 26.29 5.56
C TRP A 127 16.97 27.72 5.32
N GLU A 128 17.64 28.49 4.47
CA GLU A 128 17.27 29.86 4.13
C GLU A 128 15.90 29.91 3.44
N GLU A 129 15.70 29.04 2.45
CA GLU A 129 14.42 28.89 1.73
C GLU A 129 13.30 28.46 2.70
N THR A 130 13.64 27.54 3.60
CA THR A 130 12.71 27.00 4.60
C THR A 130 12.29 28.08 5.61
N LEU A 131 13.21 28.95 6.05
CA LEU A 131 12.91 30.07 6.95
C LEU A 131 11.98 31.10 6.29
N GLN A 132 12.18 31.41 5.01
CA GLN A 132 11.28 32.31 4.25
C GLN A 132 9.86 31.72 4.14
N CYS A 133 9.75 30.41 3.96
CA CYS A 133 8.46 29.72 4.01
C CYS A 133 7.78 29.88 5.39
N TRP A 134 8.53 29.72 6.49
CA TRP A 134 7.97 29.86 7.83
C TRP A 134 7.40 31.24 8.11
N GLU A 135 8.08 32.30 7.66
CA GLU A 135 7.59 33.68 7.79
C GLU A 135 6.25 33.88 7.10
N LYS A 136 6.00 33.23 5.95
CA LYS A 136 4.72 33.30 5.24
C LYS A 136 3.64 32.45 5.90
N VAL A 137 4.00 31.25 6.33
CA VAL A 137 3.08 30.24 6.87
C VAL A 137 2.59 30.62 8.27
N LEU A 138 3.46 31.19 9.11
CA LEU A 138 3.16 31.51 10.52
C LEU A 138 2.43 32.85 10.72
N GLN A 139 1.68 33.31 9.72
CA GLN A 139 0.90 34.54 9.83
C GLN A 139 -0.49 34.28 10.45
N PRO A 140 -0.96 35.11 11.40
CA PRO A 140 -2.30 34.98 11.96
C PRO A 140 -3.38 35.04 10.87
N GLY A 141 -4.37 34.15 10.96
CA GLY A 141 -5.48 34.07 9.99
C GLY A 141 -5.19 33.24 8.75
N GLN A 142 -3.97 32.69 8.61
CA GLN A 142 -3.64 31.78 7.50
C GLN A 142 -4.50 30.52 7.50
N VAL A 143 -4.84 30.05 6.31
CA VAL A 143 -5.42 28.73 6.07
C VAL A 143 -4.41 27.94 5.25
N VAL A 144 -3.92 26.85 5.82
CA VAL A 144 -2.81 26.08 5.26
C VAL A 144 -3.25 24.66 4.97
N GLY A 145 -3.04 24.19 3.74
CA GLY A 145 -3.18 22.78 3.39
C GLY A 145 -1.91 22.04 3.78
N ILE A 146 -2.01 20.95 4.52
CA ILE A 146 -0.86 20.15 4.94
C ILE A 146 -1.09 18.70 4.54
N ASP A 147 -0.08 18.15 3.88
CA ASP A 147 0.03 16.74 3.59
C ASP A 147 1.47 16.28 3.84
N MET A 148 1.75 14.98 3.76
CA MET A 148 3.13 14.48 3.80
C MET A 148 3.34 13.17 3.06
N GLU A 149 4.55 12.96 2.54
CA GLU A 149 4.91 11.75 1.82
C GLU A 149 6.08 11.00 2.45
N TRP A 150 6.04 9.68 2.35
CA TRP A 150 7.08 8.78 2.85
C TRP A 150 7.23 7.55 1.97
N ARG A 151 8.42 6.94 1.99
CA ARG A 151 8.66 5.72 1.21
C ARG A 151 7.72 4.58 1.65
N PRO A 152 6.99 3.94 0.71
CA PRO A 152 6.21 2.76 0.99
C PRO A 152 7.06 1.59 1.50
N SER A 153 6.54 0.88 2.51
CA SER A 153 7.21 -0.31 3.07
C SER A 153 6.59 -1.59 2.51
N PHE A 154 7.31 -2.29 1.65
CA PHE A 154 6.86 -3.55 1.06
C PHE A 154 7.39 -4.75 1.86
N GLY A 155 6.78 -5.03 3.01
CA GLY A 155 7.15 -6.17 3.88
C GLY A 155 8.44 -5.97 4.69
N MET A 156 9.02 -4.76 4.66
CA MET A 156 10.11 -4.37 5.54
C MET A 156 9.57 -3.93 6.91
N VAL A 157 10.32 -4.22 7.96
CA VAL A 157 9.99 -3.83 9.34
C VAL A 157 10.68 -2.50 9.63
N GLY A 158 9.90 -1.44 9.77
CA GLY A 158 10.35 -0.10 10.12
C GLY A 158 9.13 0.82 10.27
N LYS A 159 9.26 1.86 11.08
CA LYS A 159 8.23 2.91 11.08
C LYS A 159 8.46 3.81 9.87
N PRO A 160 7.39 4.23 9.15
CA PRO A 160 7.54 5.19 8.07
C PRO A 160 8.19 6.47 8.61
N ARG A 161 9.11 7.02 7.83
CA ARG A 161 9.74 8.31 8.10
C ARG A 161 9.32 9.28 7.03
N VAL A 162 8.91 10.47 7.44
CA VAL A 162 8.44 11.49 6.50
C VAL A 162 9.63 11.93 5.63
N SER A 163 9.44 11.88 4.32
CA SER A 163 10.43 12.24 3.30
C SER A 163 10.15 13.60 2.65
N LEU A 164 8.88 14.01 2.62
CA LEU A 164 8.44 15.30 2.09
C LEU A 164 7.30 15.81 2.99
N LEU A 165 7.37 17.08 3.40
CA LEU A 165 6.26 17.78 4.05
C LEU A 165 5.73 18.82 3.07
N GLN A 166 4.44 18.78 2.77
CA GLN A 166 3.81 19.76 1.89
C GLN A 166 3.01 20.78 2.70
N ILE A 167 3.17 22.05 2.33
CA ILE A 167 2.43 23.17 2.90
C ILE A 167 1.90 24.03 1.77
N ALA A 168 0.59 24.02 1.57
CA ALA A 168 -0.09 24.84 0.58
C ALA A 168 -0.66 26.11 1.25
N LEU A 169 -0.39 27.25 0.62
CA LEU A 169 -1.08 28.53 0.83
C LEU A 169 -1.95 28.83 -0.39
N GLN A 170 -2.72 29.92 -0.33
CA GLN A 170 -3.68 30.28 -1.38
C GLN A 170 -3.08 30.32 -2.80
N ASP A 171 -1.85 30.82 -2.96
CA ASP A 171 -1.24 31.03 -4.27
C ASP A 171 0.08 30.28 -4.49
N GLU A 172 0.56 29.51 -3.50
CA GLU A 172 1.85 28.84 -3.57
C GLU A 172 1.89 27.56 -2.73
N VAL A 173 2.74 26.62 -3.12
CA VAL A 173 2.95 25.37 -2.40
C VAL A 173 4.44 25.20 -2.10
N PHE A 174 4.74 24.86 -0.85
CA PHE A 174 6.08 24.55 -0.38
C PHE A 174 6.21 23.06 -0.15
N LEU A 175 7.26 22.47 -0.71
CA LEU A 175 7.59 21.06 -0.59
C LEU A 175 8.94 20.95 0.12
N LEU A 176 8.94 20.63 1.41
CA LEU A 176 10.15 20.62 2.24
C LEU A 176 10.86 19.27 2.12
N ASP A 177 12.06 19.27 1.53
CA ASP A 177 12.89 18.08 1.35
C ASP A 177 13.59 17.67 2.66
N LEU A 178 12.87 16.91 3.51
CA LEU A 178 13.34 16.60 4.85
C LEU A 178 14.67 15.83 4.89
N PRO A 179 14.89 14.77 4.07
CA PRO A 179 16.19 14.11 4.00
C PRO A 179 17.33 15.09 3.71
N ARG A 180 17.13 16.01 2.74
CA ARG A 180 18.16 16.98 2.35
C ARG A 180 18.45 18.01 3.44
N LEU A 181 17.42 18.50 4.12
CA LEU A 181 17.57 19.45 5.24
C LEU A 181 18.28 18.80 6.44
N LEU A 182 17.94 17.55 6.75
CA LEU A 182 18.55 16.79 7.84
C LEU A 182 20.01 16.43 7.55
N GLU A 183 20.38 16.15 6.30
CA GLU A 183 21.78 15.95 5.89
C GLU A 183 22.63 17.21 6.08
N GLN A 184 22.04 18.40 5.91
CA GLN A 184 22.74 19.69 6.07
C GLN A 184 22.88 20.13 7.54
N ALA A 185 22.12 19.53 8.46
CA ALA A 185 22.16 19.91 9.86
C ALA A 185 23.39 19.31 10.57
N GLU A 186 24.40 20.14 10.81
CA GLU A 186 25.64 19.73 11.49
C GLU A 186 25.46 19.66 13.01
N THR A 187 24.61 20.52 13.56
CA THR A 187 24.35 20.62 14.99
C THR A 187 22.99 20.06 15.40
N GLU A 188 22.87 19.58 16.64
CA GLU A 188 21.56 19.16 17.18
C GLU A 188 20.57 20.32 17.23
N ALA A 189 21.04 21.55 17.46
CA ALA A 189 20.20 22.74 17.42
C ALA A 189 19.55 22.97 16.05
N GLU A 190 20.25 22.67 14.96
CA GLU A 190 19.69 22.77 13.60
C GLU A 190 18.65 21.68 13.33
N LYS A 191 18.91 20.45 13.80
CA LYS A 191 17.97 19.33 13.67
C LYS A 191 16.65 19.60 14.40
N GLU A 192 16.68 20.36 15.50
CA GLU A 192 15.50 20.75 16.27
C GLU A 192 14.70 21.90 15.64
N LYS A 193 15.23 22.61 14.63
CA LYS A 193 14.51 23.73 13.99
C LYS A 193 13.21 23.26 13.31
N LEU A 194 13.25 22.14 12.57
CA LEU A 194 12.08 21.55 11.91
C LEU A 194 10.96 21.13 12.88
N PRO A 195 11.22 20.28 13.90
CA PRO A 195 10.19 19.92 14.86
C PRO A 195 9.68 21.13 15.64
N HIS A 196 10.53 22.12 15.94
CA HIS A 196 10.08 23.36 16.58
C HIS A 196 9.10 24.15 15.69
N PHE A 197 9.42 24.34 14.41
CA PHE A 197 8.53 24.97 13.45
C PHE A 197 7.17 24.25 13.35
N ILE A 198 7.20 22.91 13.21
CA ILE A 198 5.97 22.11 13.14
C ILE A 198 5.14 22.28 14.42
N GLN A 199 5.79 22.30 15.59
CA GLN A 199 5.11 22.54 16.86
C GLN A 199 4.46 23.92 16.92
N MET A 200 5.16 24.97 16.46
CA MET A 200 4.60 26.33 16.39
C MET A 200 3.37 26.37 15.48
N LEU A 201 3.48 25.83 14.27
CA LEU A 201 2.40 25.79 13.29
C LEU A 201 1.15 25.07 13.83
N TYR A 202 1.33 23.87 14.38
CA TYR A 202 0.20 23.06 14.87
C TYR A 202 -0.41 23.61 16.15
N SER A 203 0.36 24.26 17.02
CA SER A 203 -0.14 24.77 18.31
C SER A 203 -0.86 26.12 18.20
N ASP A 204 -0.64 26.88 17.12
CA ASP A 204 -1.26 28.19 16.93
C ASP A 204 -2.73 28.06 16.51
N ALA A 205 -3.65 28.57 17.31
CA ALA A 205 -5.08 28.55 17.01
C ALA A 205 -5.51 29.60 15.97
N ALA A 206 -4.67 30.61 15.69
CA ALA A 206 -4.92 31.62 14.68
C ALA A 206 -4.66 31.12 13.25
N ILE A 207 -3.97 29.99 13.11
CA ILE A 207 -3.69 29.34 11.82
C ILE A 207 -4.59 28.12 11.68
N THR A 208 -5.37 28.08 10.61
CA THR A 208 -6.21 26.93 10.26
C THR A 208 -5.40 25.93 9.47
N LYS A 209 -5.26 24.69 9.97
CA LYS A 209 -4.57 23.60 9.29
C LYS A 209 -5.60 22.64 8.70
N LEU A 210 -5.58 22.48 7.39
CA LEU A 210 -6.38 21.51 6.66
C LEU A 210 -5.53 20.27 6.40
N GLY A 211 -6.12 19.09 6.54
CA GLY A 211 -5.51 17.82 6.16
C GLY A 211 -6.57 16.74 5.96
N TYR A 212 -6.13 15.55 5.54
CA TYR A 212 -7.02 14.42 5.30
C TYR A 212 -6.49 13.16 5.98
N GLY A 213 -7.14 12.72 7.06
CA GLY A 213 -6.68 11.57 7.83
C GLY A 213 -5.46 11.85 8.70
N MET A 214 -5.31 13.09 9.16
CA MET A 214 -4.12 13.64 9.84
C MET A 214 -3.60 12.83 11.03
N SER A 215 -4.42 11.99 11.65
CA SER A 215 -3.94 11.08 12.71
C SER A 215 -2.78 10.18 12.27
N GLY A 216 -2.78 9.72 11.01
CA GLY A 216 -1.68 8.92 10.44
C GLY A 216 -0.43 9.76 10.27
N ASP A 217 -0.60 10.95 9.71
CA ASP A 217 0.44 11.94 9.46
C ASP A 217 1.17 12.37 10.74
N LEU A 218 0.41 12.74 11.78
CA LEU A 218 0.98 13.09 13.10
C LEU A 218 1.73 11.90 13.71
N SER A 219 1.26 10.67 13.48
CA SER A 219 1.96 9.46 13.93
C SER A 219 3.27 9.24 13.16
N SER A 220 3.32 9.52 11.85
CA SER A 220 4.53 9.46 11.02
C SER A 220 5.53 10.55 11.41
N LEU A 221 5.06 11.76 11.69
CA LEU A 221 5.88 12.85 12.23
C LEU A 221 6.48 12.49 13.59
N ALA A 222 5.69 11.93 14.51
CA ALA A 222 6.17 11.48 15.82
C ALA A 222 7.17 10.30 15.73
N ALA A 223 7.07 9.49 14.68
CA ALA A 223 8.05 8.43 14.38
C ALA A 223 9.34 8.99 13.78
N THR A 224 9.28 10.12 13.09
CA THR A 224 10.43 10.82 12.50
C THR A 224 11.17 11.64 13.56
N TRP A 225 10.44 12.41 14.38
CA TRP A 225 10.98 13.21 15.48
C TRP A 225 10.27 12.93 16.80
N SER A 226 11.01 12.49 17.82
CA SER A 226 10.43 12.18 19.13
C SER A 226 9.89 13.40 19.88
N ALA A 227 10.34 14.61 19.54
CA ALA A 227 9.83 15.86 20.09
C ALA A 227 8.34 16.07 19.77
N LEU A 228 7.83 15.44 18.70
CA LEU A 228 6.45 15.63 18.22
C LEU A 228 5.46 14.58 18.75
N LYS A 229 5.84 13.76 19.74
CA LYS A 229 5.01 12.63 20.24
C LYS A 229 3.64 13.03 20.81
N ASP A 230 3.54 14.21 21.43
CA ASP A 230 2.31 14.70 22.06
C ASP A 230 1.61 15.80 21.23
N MET A 231 1.99 15.94 19.96
CA MET A 231 1.48 16.98 19.07
C MET A 231 -0.03 16.86 18.84
N ASP A 232 -0.59 15.66 18.86
CA ASP A 232 -2.04 15.41 18.76
C ASP A 232 -2.85 16.12 19.85
N LYS A 233 -2.27 16.29 21.04
CA LYS A 233 -2.90 16.98 22.18
C LYS A 233 -2.72 18.49 22.13
N GLN A 234 -1.67 18.96 21.46
CA GLN A 234 -1.31 20.38 21.37
C GLN A 234 -1.89 21.05 20.13
N ALA A 235 -2.24 20.26 19.11
CA ALA A 235 -2.77 20.75 17.86
C ALA A 235 -4.08 21.54 18.06
N ARG A 236 -4.10 22.78 17.57
CA ARG A 236 -5.26 23.69 17.57
C ARG A 236 -5.56 24.12 16.15
N GLY A 237 -6.78 24.59 15.87
CA GLY A 237 -7.14 25.07 14.53
C GLY A 237 -7.03 24.00 13.43
N VAL A 238 -7.14 22.71 13.76
CA VAL A 238 -7.04 21.60 12.80
C VAL A 238 -8.42 21.22 12.28
N ILE A 239 -8.54 21.14 10.95
CA ILE A 239 -9.71 20.65 10.22
C ILE A 239 -9.30 19.41 9.43
N ASP A 240 -9.77 18.25 9.90
CA ASP A 240 -9.56 16.97 9.22
C ASP A 240 -10.73 16.69 8.26
N LEU A 241 -10.49 16.85 6.97
CA LEU A 241 -11.50 16.71 5.91
C LEU A 241 -12.00 15.27 5.75
N LEU A 242 -11.30 14.27 6.30
CA LEU A 242 -11.83 12.90 6.37
C LEU A 242 -13.15 12.82 7.15
N LYS A 243 -13.38 13.74 8.11
CA LYS A 243 -14.65 13.83 8.84
C LYS A 243 -15.78 14.41 7.99
N VAL A 244 -15.46 15.24 7.00
CA VAL A 244 -16.41 15.75 6.00
C VAL A 244 -16.78 14.64 5.04
N ASP A 245 -15.79 13.92 4.52
CA ASP A 245 -15.98 12.86 3.54
C ASP A 245 -17.03 11.85 4.00
N LYS A 246 -16.93 11.37 5.25
CA LYS A 246 -17.91 10.47 5.87
C LYS A 246 -19.33 11.01 5.98
N LYS A 247 -19.53 12.32 5.94
CA LYS A 247 -20.86 12.96 5.97
C LYS A 247 -21.42 13.15 4.56
N VAL A 248 -20.55 13.51 3.61
CA VAL A 248 -20.91 13.72 2.20
C VAL A 248 -21.27 12.38 1.53
N ASP A 249 -20.55 11.31 1.86
CA ASP A 249 -20.77 9.95 1.34
C ASP A 249 -22.17 9.38 1.71
N VAL A 250 -22.73 9.80 2.85
CA VAL A 250 -24.07 9.39 3.30
C VAL A 250 -25.20 10.05 2.48
N LEU A 251 -24.92 11.18 1.83
CA LEU A 251 -25.91 11.98 1.11
C LEU A 251 -25.92 11.71 -0.40
N SER A 252 -24.95 10.94 -0.91
CA SER A 252 -24.81 10.65 -2.34
C SER A 252 -24.83 9.14 -2.65
N PRO A 253 -25.90 8.37 -2.34
CA PRO A 253 -25.93 6.93 -2.64
C PRO A 253 -26.09 6.62 -4.14
N GLU A 254 -26.30 7.63 -4.99
CA GLU A 254 -26.81 7.47 -6.35
C GLU A 254 -26.04 8.35 -7.34
N GLN A 255 -24.85 7.92 -7.76
CA GLN A 255 -24.26 8.37 -9.03
C GLN A 255 -23.83 7.18 -9.88
N SER A 256 -24.79 6.75 -10.71
CA SER A 256 -24.66 6.11 -12.03
C SER A 256 -23.58 5.04 -12.20
N TYR A 257 -24.03 3.77 -12.18
CA TYR A 257 -23.43 2.64 -12.89
C TYR A 257 -23.54 2.83 -14.41
N GLU A 258 -23.05 3.95 -14.95
CA GLU A 258 -22.88 4.09 -16.40
C GLU A 258 -21.43 3.83 -16.76
N ASP A 259 -21.21 2.59 -17.22
CA ASP A 259 -20.27 2.18 -18.27
C ASP A 259 -18.94 2.96 -18.34
N ARG A 260 -18.15 2.91 -17.27
CA ARG A 260 -16.71 3.19 -17.33
C ARG A 260 -15.96 1.95 -16.88
N GLY A 261 -15.53 1.15 -17.85
CA GLY A 261 -14.97 -0.19 -17.65
C GLY A 261 -13.88 -0.27 -16.59
N PHE A 262 -13.82 -1.41 -15.89
CA PHE A 262 -12.73 -1.95 -15.06
C PHE A 262 -11.91 -1.00 -14.13
N ARG A 263 -12.29 0.26 -13.93
CA ARG A 263 -11.62 1.17 -12.99
C ARG A 263 -12.11 0.84 -11.58
N GLN A 264 -11.17 0.70 -10.64
CA GLN A 264 -11.53 0.55 -9.23
C GLN A 264 -12.27 1.80 -8.75
N PRO A 265 -13.27 1.66 -7.85
CA PRO A 265 -13.97 2.83 -7.31
C PRO A 265 -12.99 3.76 -6.61
N GLU A 266 -13.16 5.07 -6.83
CA GLU A 266 -12.40 6.10 -6.13
C GLU A 266 -12.66 6.01 -4.63
N LYS A 267 -11.62 6.33 -3.85
CA LYS A 267 -11.63 6.25 -2.38
C LYS A 267 -10.72 7.33 -1.81
N GLY A 268 -10.95 7.67 -0.54
CA GLY A 268 -10.11 8.59 0.21
C GLY A 268 -10.20 10.02 -0.30
N LEU A 269 -9.12 10.79 -0.14
CA LEU A 269 -9.06 12.19 -0.57
C LEU A 269 -9.47 12.37 -2.04
N SER A 270 -9.04 11.47 -2.93
CA SER A 270 -9.42 11.52 -4.36
C SER A 270 -10.94 11.47 -4.60
N LEU A 271 -11.66 10.66 -3.81
CA LEU A 271 -13.12 10.61 -3.91
C LEU A 271 -13.74 11.92 -3.44
N LEU A 272 -13.24 12.50 -2.35
CA LEU A 272 -13.68 13.79 -1.87
C LEU A 272 -13.40 14.91 -2.89
N VAL A 273 -12.21 14.94 -3.49
CA VAL A 273 -11.84 15.85 -4.59
C VAL A 273 -12.79 15.66 -5.77
N GLN A 274 -13.11 14.42 -6.15
CA GLN A 274 -14.08 14.17 -7.20
C GLN A 274 -15.47 14.71 -6.85
N HIS A 275 -15.97 14.45 -5.65
CA HIS A 275 -17.30 14.91 -5.22
C HIS A 275 -17.40 16.44 -5.14
N VAL A 276 -16.35 17.13 -4.68
CA VAL A 276 -16.39 18.59 -4.43
C VAL A 276 -15.89 19.39 -5.64
N LEU A 277 -14.84 18.94 -6.30
CA LEU A 277 -14.15 19.63 -7.40
C LEU A 277 -14.44 19.02 -8.77
N GLY A 278 -15.06 17.85 -8.84
CA GLY A 278 -15.60 17.24 -10.07
C GLY A 278 -14.67 16.24 -10.76
N LYS A 279 -13.40 16.14 -10.36
CA LYS A 279 -12.43 15.19 -10.91
C LYS A 279 -11.59 14.55 -9.80
N PRO A 280 -11.22 13.26 -9.91
CA PRO A 280 -10.39 12.59 -8.93
C PRO A 280 -8.93 13.08 -8.97
N LEU A 281 -8.17 12.78 -7.92
CA LEU A 281 -6.71 12.95 -7.92
C LEU A 281 -6.04 11.85 -8.73
N ASP A 282 -4.96 12.17 -9.43
CA ASP A 282 -4.11 11.18 -10.09
C ASP A 282 -3.26 10.45 -9.03
N LYS A 283 -3.59 9.19 -8.74
CA LYS A 283 -2.91 8.37 -7.72
C LYS A 283 -1.61 7.72 -8.17
N THR A 284 -1.12 8.04 -9.37
CA THR A 284 0.02 7.35 -9.99
C THR A 284 1.28 7.38 -9.11
N GLU A 285 1.52 8.49 -8.41
CA GLU A 285 2.73 8.70 -7.61
C GLU A 285 2.56 8.40 -6.10
N GLN A 286 1.36 7.99 -5.66
CA GLN A 286 1.07 7.66 -4.25
C GLN A 286 2.02 6.59 -3.68
N LEU A 287 2.35 5.58 -4.48
CA LEU A 287 3.26 4.49 -4.11
C LEU A 287 4.65 4.66 -4.72
N SER A 288 5.07 5.88 -5.02
CA SER A 288 6.40 6.17 -5.56
C SER A 288 7.51 6.03 -4.52
N ASN A 289 8.77 6.08 -4.95
CA ASN A 289 9.91 6.08 -4.03
C ASN A 289 10.24 7.51 -3.57
N TRP A 290 9.56 7.98 -2.53
CA TRP A 290 9.71 9.33 -1.98
C TRP A 290 11.07 9.61 -1.30
N GLU A 291 11.91 8.59 -1.09
CA GLU A 291 13.30 8.77 -0.61
C GLU A 291 14.31 8.94 -1.76
N LYS A 292 13.92 8.66 -3.01
CA LYS A 292 14.83 8.83 -4.16
C LYS A 292 15.10 10.31 -4.38
N ARG A 293 16.35 10.66 -4.69
CA ARG A 293 16.74 12.01 -5.11
C ARG A 293 17.52 12.00 -6.43
N PRO A 294 17.31 13.00 -7.31
CA PRO A 294 16.24 14.01 -7.24
C PRO A 294 14.84 13.38 -7.37
N LEU A 295 13.81 14.06 -6.85
CA LEU A 295 12.42 13.70 -7.11
C LEU A 295 12.09 13.98 -8.58
N ARG A 296 11.20 13.17 -9.17
CA ARG A 296 10.68 13.40 -10.53
C ARG A 296 9.68 14.54 -10.53
N GLU A 297 9.49 15.17 -11.68
CA GLU A 297 8.55 16.29 -11.83
C GLU A 297 7.11 15.86 -11.52
N GLU A 298 6.74 14.63 -11.90
CA GLU A 298 5.45 14.03 -11.61
C GLU A 298 5.21 13.87 -10.11
N GLN A 299 6.25 13.49 -9.35
CA GLN A 299 6.18 13.39 -7.88
C GLN A 299 5.97 14.76 -7.23
N ILE A 300 6.64 15.79 -7.75
CA ILE A 300 6.50 17.19 -7.28
C ILE A 300 5.09 17.70 -7.52
N LEU A 301 4.55 17.50 -8.72
CA LEU A 301 3.20 17.93 -9.09
C LEU A 301 2.12 17.17 -8.32
N TYR A 302 2.30 15.86 -8.12
CA TYR A 302 1.42 15.03 -7.28
C TYR A 302 1.36 15.58 -5.85
N ALA A 303 2.52 15.72 -5.20
CA ALA A 303 2.62 16.19 -3.83
C ALA A 303 2.02 17.60 -3.65
N ALA A 304 2.23 18.48 -4.63
CA ALA A 304 1.64 19.81 -4.59
C ALA A 304 0.11 19.78 -4.73
N SER A 305 -0.43 18.90 -5.58
CA SER A 305 -1.86 18.72 -5.77
C SER A 305 -2.56 18.19 -4.52
N ASP A 306 -1.97 17.21 -3.84
CA ASP A 306 -2.54 16.58 -2.64
C ASP A 306 -2.67 17.59 -1.49
N ALA A 307 -1.73 18.53 -1.33
CA ALA A 307 -1.84 19.60 -0.32
C ALA A 307 -2.75 20.75 -0.76
N TYR A 308 -2.68 21.19 -2.01
CA TYR A 308 -3.43 22.36 -2.49
C TYR A 308 -4.93 22.08 -2.64
N CYS A 309 -5.31 20.88 -3.07
CA CYS A 309 -6.73 20.52 -3.23
C CYS A 309 -7.52 20.65 -1.92
N LEU A 310 -6.86 20.53 -0.75
CA LEU A 310 -7.46 20.74 0.57
C LEU A 310 -8.00 22.16 0.72
N LEU A 311 -7.27 23.16 0.20
CA LEU A 311 -7.69 24.58 0.23
C LEU A 311 -8.95 24.78 -0.63
N GLU A 312 -8.95 24.25 -1.86
CA GLU A 312 -10.10 24.39 -2.77
C GLU A 312 -11.33 23.64 -2.27
N ILE A 313 -11.15 22.44 -1.71
CA ILE A 313 -12.24 21.71 -1.05
C ILE A 313 -12.81 22.59 0.06
N TYR A 314 -11.97 23.07 0.98
CA TYR A 314 -12.41 23.86 2.11
C TYR A 314 -13.13 25.15 1.67
N GLU A 315 -12.61 25.84 0.66
CA GLU A 315 -13.23 27.05 0.13
C GLU A 315 -14.61 26.78 -0.48
N LYS A 316 -14.74 25.70 -1.29
CA LYS A 316 -16.05 25.31 -1.85
C LYS A 316 -17.05 24.92 -0.77
N LEU A 317 -16.63 24.11 0.20
CA LEU A 317 -17.49 23.74 1.33
C LEU A 317 -17.94 24.97 2.11
N ARG A 318 -17.07 25.99 2.27
CA ARG A 318 -17.39 27.24 2.96
C ARG A 318 -18.34 28.14 2.19
N LYS A 319 -18.25 28.17 0.87
CA LYS A 319 -19.13 28.98 0.02
C LYS A 319 -20.55 28.39 -0.05
N ASP A 320 -20.68 27.06 -0.05
CA ASP A 320 -21.97 26.39 -0.16
C ASP A 320 -22.06 25.13 0.74
N PRO A 321 -22.10 25.29 2.07
CA PRO A 321 -22.15 24.14 2.99
C PRO A 321 -23.44 23.32 2.84
N ALA A 322 -24.54 23.96 2.46
CA ALA A 322 -25.86 23.33 2.36
C ALA A 322 -25.91 22.29 1.23
N SER A 323 -25.28 22.56 0.08
CA SER A 323 -25.20 21.60 -1.03
C SER A 323 -24.49 20.28 -0.65
N PHE A 324 -23.64 20.31 0.37
CA PHE A 324 -22.92 19.14 0.90
C PHE A 324 -23.52 18.62 2.22
N GLY A 325 -24.70 19.10 2.62
CA GLY A 325 -25.39 18.72 3.86
C GLY A 325 -24.63 19.09 5.14
N LEU A 326 -23.83 20.15 5.10
CA LEU A 326 -23.11 20.70 6.24
C LEU A 326 -23.87 21.89 6.85
N SER A 327 -23.70 22.11 8.15
CA SER A 327 -24.21 23.30 8.82
C SER A 327 -23.46 24.56 8.37
N SER A 328 -24.12 25.72 8.46
CA SER A 328 -23.51 27.02 8.13
C SER A 328 -22.26 27.33 8.96
N ASP A 329 -22.15 26.81 10.19
CA ASP A 329 -20.91 26.83 10.96
C ASP A 329 -20.11 25.55 10.70
N LEU A 330 -19.20 25.61 9.73
CA LEU A 330 -18.29 24.52 9.40
C LEU A 330 -17.29 24.27 10.51
N THR A 331 -16.82 25.31 11.17
CA THR A 331 -15.83 25.23 12.26
C THR A 331 -16.37 24.44 13.44
N GLU A 332 -17.63 24.68 13.86
CA GLU A 332 -18.25 23.94 14.97
C GLU A 332 -18.57 22.47 14.61
N SER A 333 -18.87 22.21 13.34
CA SER A 333 -19.13 20.86 12.81
C SER A 333 -17.86 20.02 12.57
N LEU A 334 -16.69 20.64 12.47
CA LEU A 334 -15.41 20.00 12.09
C LEU A 334 -14.38 19.93 13.22
N VAL A 335 -14.40 20.88 14.16
CA VAL A 335 -13.61 20.82 15.39
C VAL A 335 -14.32 19.84 16.34
N GLY A 336 -14.06 18.55 16.13
CA GLY A 336 -14.66 17.49 16.94
C GLY A 336 -14.42 17.71 18.43
N LYS A 337 -15.49 17.65 19.23
CA LYS A 337 -15.36 17.54 20.70
C LYS A 337 -14.41 16.39 21.05
N PRO A 338 -13.54 16.54 22.07
CA PRO A 338 -12.64 15.48 22.48
C PRO A 338 -13.43 14.20 22.75
N SER A 339 -13.21 13.18 21.93
CA SER A 339 -13.86 11.90 22.06
C SER A 339 -13.24 11.17 23.25
N VAL A 340 -13.78 11.38 24.44
CA VAL A 340 -13.52 10.52 25.60
C VAL A 340 -14.19 9.18 25.30
N LYS A 341 -13.47 8.28 24.62
CA LYS A 341 -13.87 6.88 24.61
C LYS A 341 -13.75 6.36 26.05
N PRO A 342 -14.82 5.82 26.67
CA PRO A 342 -14.66 5.08 27.90
C PRO A 342 -13.80 3.86 27.56
N ARG A 343 -12.61 3.78 28.15
CA ARG A 343 -11.79 2.57 28.17
C ARG A 343 -12.61 1.50 28.91
N ALA A 344 -13.35 0.68 28.18
CA ALA A 344 -13.83 -0.58 28.72
C ALA A 344 -12.59 -1.43 29.01
N LYS A 345 -12.22 -1.52 30.31
CA LYS A 345 -11.23 -2.46 30.81
C LYS A 345 -11.74 -3.87 30.51
N LYS A 346 -11.28 -4.49 29.41
CA LYS A 346 -11.41 -5.93 29.23
C LYS A 346 -10.40 -6.56 30.18
N GLN A 347 -10.85 -6.92 31.39
CA GLN A 347 -10.11 -7.73 32.33
C GLN A 347 -9.68 -9.02 31.62
N LEU A 348 -8.36 -9.22 31.53
CA LEU A 348 -7.77 -10.53 31.28
C LEU A 348 -8.07 -11.40 32.49
N ASN A 349 -9.15 -12.19 32.42
CA ASN A 349 -9.32 -13.32 33.33
C ASN A 349 -8.31 -14.40 32.94
N LYS A 350 -7.17 -14.39 33.63
CA LYS A 350 -6.38 -15.61 33.84
C LYS A 350 -7.25 -16.57 34.66
N GLN A 351 -7.71 -17.65 34.03
CA GLN A 351 -8.03 -18.87 34.77
C GLN A 351 -6.91 -19.88 34.51
N GLU A 352 -6.03 -19.97 35.49
CA GLU A 352 -5.17 -21.13 35.74
C GLU A 352 -6.03 -22.24 36.36
N VAL A 353 -6.07 -23.43 35.75
CA VAL A 353 -6.17 -24.72 36.47
C VAL A 353 -5.67 -25.85 35.53
N PRO A 354 -5.29 -27.04 36.04
CA PRO A 354 -3.90 -27.40 36.33
C PRO A 354 -3.40 -28.57 35.47
N SER A 355 -2.08 -28.73 35.42
CA SER A 355 -1.40 -29.90 34.87
C SER A 355 -1.74 -31.18 35.63
N PRO A 356 -1.88 -32.34 34.95
CA PRO A 356 -1.48 -33.61 35.50
C PRO A 356 -0.26 -34.13 34.73
N SER A 357 0.87 -34.12 35.41
CA SER A 357 2.04 -34.92 35.06
C SER A 357 1.79 -36.39 35.41
N GLY A 358 2.15 -37.29 34.49
CA GLY A 358 2.60 -38.63 34.84
C GLY A 358 1.70 -39.78 34.40
N GLN A 359 1.86 -40.22 33.15
CA GLN A 359 1.75 -41.64 32.81
C GLN A 359 2.73 -41.98 31.68
N GLN A 360 3.73 -42.78 32.04
CA GLN A 360 4.71 -43.37 31.14
C GLN A 360 4.08 -44.52 30.36
N CYS A 361 4.64 -44.75 29.16
CA CYS A 361 4.69 -46.00 28.41
C CYS A 361 3.40 -46.49 27.72
N LYS A 362 3.36 -46.35 26.39
CA LYS A 362 3.65 -47.43 25.42
C LYS A 362 3.31 -46.95 24.01
N GLY A 363 4.25 -47.07 23.08
CA GLY A 363 3.91 -47.03 21.65
C GLY A 363 3.06 -48.25 21.29
N PRO A 364 1.99 -48.05 20.54
CA PRO A 364 1.80 -48.71 19.23
C PRO A 364 1.20 -47.71 18.24
N LYS A 365 1.13 -47.87 16.92
CA LYS A 365 1.61 -48.82 15.90
C LYS A 365 1.47 -48.03 14.59
N LYS A 366 2.35 -48.28 13.62
CA LYS A 366 2.11 -47.95 12.21
C LYS A 366 0.72 -48.48 11.82
N GLU A 367 -0.23 -47.60 11.56
CA GLU A 367 -1.42 -47.97 10.79
C GLU A 367 -1.23 -47.52 9.35
N THR A 368 -1.18 -48.54 8.52
CA THR A 368 -1.07 -48.52 7.07
C THR A 368 -2.27 -47.81 6.45
N SER A 369 -1.95 -46.89 5.56
CA SER A 369 -2.75 -46.37 4.45
C SER A 369 -3.92 -47.26 4.01
N CYS A 370 -5.15 -46.79 4.24
CA CYS A 370 -6.21 -46.91 3.24
C CYS A 370 -6.25 -45.57 2.50
N SER A 371 -5.95 -45.56 1.20
CA SER A 371 -6.26 -44.40 0.36
C SER A 371 -7.77 -44.15 0.48
N PRO A 372 -8.22 -42.93 0.84
CA PRO A 372 -9.64 -42.61 0.86
C PRO A 372 -10.21 -42.85 -0.54
N ALA A 373 -11.44 -43.38 -0.63
CA ALA A 373 -12.12 -43.56 -1.92
C ALA A 373 -12.16 -42.22 -2.69
N PRO A 374 -12.09 -42.24 -4.03
CA PRO A 374 -12.11 -41.02 -4.83
C PRO A 374 -13.39 -40.22 -4.58
N ILE A 375 -13.27 -38.93 -4.33
CA ILE A 375 -14.37 -38.02 -4.00
C ILE A 375 -14.75 -37.22 -5.25
N SER A 376 -16.05 -37.02 -5.50
CA SER A 376 -16.50 -36.12 -6.57
C SER A 376 -16.25 -34.66 -6.20
N PRO A 377 -15.92 -33.74 -7.14
CA PRO A 377 -15.74 -32.32 -6.84
C PRO A 377 -16.96 -31.72 -6.12
N LYS A 378 -18.17 -32.20 -6.42
CA LYS A 378 -19.42 -31.72 -5.81
C LYS A 378 -19.53 -32.03 -4.32
N GLU A 379 -18.88 -33.09 -3.86
CA GLU A 379 -18.85 -33.57 -2.47
C GLU A 379 -17.68 -32.97 -1.68
N PHE A 380 -16.75 -32.30 -2.37
CA PHE A 380 -15.62 -31.63 -1.76
C PHE A 380 -15.94 -30.14 -1.54
N SER A 381 -16.03 -29.75 -0.26
CA SER A 381 -16.33 -28.39 0.14
C SER A 381 -15.18 -27.73 0.89
N VAL A 382 -14.76 -26.56 0.44
CA VAL A 382 -13.62 -25.82 0.99
C VAL A 382 -13.99 -24.38 1.32
N VAL A 383 -13.24 -23.80 2.25
CA VAL A 383 -13.19 -22.36 2.51
C VAL A 383 -11.77 -21.87 2.24
N CYS A 384 -11.63 -20.94 1.30
CA CYS A 384 -10.36 -20.29 0.97
C CYS A 384 -10.23 -19.00 1.78
N ASP A 385 -9.07 -18.79 2.39
CA ASP A 385 -8.74 -17.49 2.95
C ASP A 385 -8.70 -16.38 1.87
N ASN A 386 -8.67 -15.12 2.32
CA ASN A 386 -8.65 -13.96 1.44
C ASN A 386 -7.39 -13.89 0.54
N MET A 387 -6.31 -14.59 0.89
CA MET A 387 -5.07 -14.66 0.10
C MET A 387 -5.14 -15.69 -1.02
N LEU A 388 -6.09 -16.62 -0.95
CA LEU A 388 -6.24 -17.75 -1.88
C LEU A 388 -7.52 -17.65 -2.74
N GLN A 389 -8.09 -16.46 -2.92
CA GLN A 389 -9.26 -16.28 -3.80
C GLN A 389 -8.99 -16.72 -5.25
N GLY A 390 -7.76 -16.55 -5.76
CA GLY A 390 -7.38 -17.02 -7.10
C GLY A 390 -7.47 -18.55 -7.23
N LEU A 391 -6.98 -19.28 -6.23
CA LEU A 391 -7.15 -20.73 -6.11
C LEU A 391 -8.63 -21.10 -5.98
N GLY A 392 -9.37 -20.36 -5.13
CA GLY A 392 -10.80 -20.59 -4.91
C GLY A 392 -11.62 -20.50 -6.20
N ARG A 393 -11.37 -19.49 -7.03
CA ARG A 393 -12.01 -19.36 -8.36
C ARG A 393 -11.67 -20.54 -9.27
N TYR A 394 -10.42 -20.98 -9.27
CA TYR A 394 -9.98 -22.10 -10.10
C TYR A 394 -10.63 -23.42 -9.66
N LEU A 395 -10.68 -23.71 -8.36
CA LEU A 395 -11.36 -24.89 -7.81
C LEU A 395 -12.87 -24.87 -8.11
N ARG A 396 -13.51 -23.70 -8.04
CA ARG A 396 -14.92 -23.54 -8.43
C ARG A 396 -15.16 -23.86 -9.91
N CYS A 397 -14.23 -23.48 -10.79
CA CYS A 397 -14.26 -23.88 -12.20
C CYS A 397 -14.11 -25.40 -12.41
N LEU A 398 -13.61 -26.14 -11.41
CA LEU A 398 -13.50 -27.60 -11.44
C LEU A 398 -14.66 -28.30 -10.70
N GLY A 399 -15.71 -27.56 -10.34
CA GLY A 399 -16.93 -28.11 -9.73
C GLY A 399 -16.89 -28.24 -8.20
N VAL A 400 -15.82 -27.78 -7.55
CA VAL A 400 -15.66 -27.79 -6.09
C VAL A 400 -16.58 -26.75 -5.44
N ASP A 401 -17.16 -27.08 -4.29
CA ASP A 401 -17.91 -26.12 -3.49
C ASP A 401 -16.94 -25.23 -2.69
N VAL A 402 -16.75 -23.99 -3.14
CA VAL A 402 -15.79 -23.04 -2.57
C VAL A 402 -16.50 -21.84 -1.93
N ARG A 403 -16.23 -21.61 -0.64
CA ARG A 403 -16.44 -20.32 0.03
C ARG A 403 -15.14 -19.53 0.00
N MET A 404 -15.19 -18.26 -0.38
CA MET A 404 -14.03 -17.37 -0.36
C MET A 404 -14.27 -16.27 0.66
N LEU A 405 -13.30 -16.03 1.54
CA LEU A 405 -13.34 -14.87 2.44
C LEU A 405 -13.12 -13.59 1.63
N GLU A 406 -13.80 -12.52 2.03
CA GLU A 406 -13.60 -11.19 1.45
C GLU A 406 -12.26 -10.59 1.91
N ASN A 407 -11.76 -9.57 1.21
CA ASN A 407 -10.45 -8.98 1.50
C ASN A 407 -10.37 -8.41 2.93
N GLU A 408 -11.48 -7.89 3.44
CA GLU A 408 -11.59 -7.30 4.79
C GLU A 408 -11.88 -8.33 5.90
N ASP A 409 -12.12 -9.60 5.55
CA ASP A 409 -12.44 -10.65 6.52
C ASP A 409 -11.19 -11.12 7.28
N ASP A 410 -11.30 -11.24 8.61
CA ASP A 410 -10.29 -11.90 9.45
C ASP A 410 -10.23 -13.40 9.10
N HIS A 411 -9.01 -13.94 8.95
CA HIS A 411 -8.76 -15.36 8.71
C HIS A 411 -9.46 -16.29 9.73
N ARG A 412 -9.72 -15.84 10.96
CA ARG A 412 -10.50 -16.58 11.97
C ARG A 412 -11.91 -16.93 11.52
N LYS A 413 -12.52 -16.11 10.66
CA LYS A 413 -13.83 -16.38 10.05
C LYS A 413 -13.82 -17.68 9.25
N ALA A 414 -12.68 -18.07 8.66
CA ALA A 414 -12.54 -19.34 7.97
C ALA A 414 -12.70 -20.54 8.91
N ALA A 415 -12.19 -20.46 10.15
CA ALA A 415 -12.40 -21.51 11.16
C ALA A 415 -13.85 -21.57 11.67
N GLU A 416 -14.55 -20.45 11.71
CA GLU A 416 -15.99 -20.43 12.02
C GLU A 416 -16.81 -21.11 10.92
N ILE A 417 -16.59 -20.73 9.66
CA ILE A 417 -17.24 -21.33 8.49
C ILE A 417 -16.93 -22.82 8.40
N ALA A 418 -15.66 -23.21 8.60
CA ALA A 418 -15.24 -24.61 8.55
C ALA A 418 -15.92 -25.47 9.62
N ARG A 419 -16.11 -24.93 10.85
CA ARG A 419 -16.79 -25.65 11.94
C ARG A 419 -18.30 -25.72 11.73
N GLN A 420 -18.91 -24.68 11.19
CA GLN A 420 -20.36 -24.61 10.96
C GLN A 420 -20.80 -25.46 9.76
N GLU A 421 -20.08 -25.34 8.65
CA GLU A 421 -20.45 -25.97 7.37
C GLU A 421 -19.67 -27.27 7.10
N GLY A 422 -18.75 -27.66 7.97
CA GLY A 422 -17.93 -28.85 7.77
C GLY A 422 -17.01 -28.76 6.56
N ARG A 423 -16.50 -27.56 6.23
CA ARG A 423 -15.58 -27.31 5.11
C ARG A 423 -14.12 -27.53 5.49
N VAL A 424 -13.28 -27.85 4.51
CA VAL A 424 -11.81 -27.84 4.67
C VAL A 424 -11.29 -26.42 4.47
N ILE A 425 -10.41 -25.96 5.37
CA ILE A 425 -9.74 -24.66 5.23
C ILE A 425 -8.55 -24.81 4.28
N LEU A 426 -8.52 -23.99 3.23
CA LEU A 426 -7.34 -23.74 2.40
C LEU A 426 -6.75 -22.40 2.81
N THR A 427 -5.52 -22.43 3.33
CA THR A 427 -4.83 -21.22 3.80
C THR A 427 -3.33 -21.36 3.61
N SER A 428 -2.57 -20.29 3.79
CA SER A 428 -1.12 -20.28 3.61
C SER A 428 -0.42 -19.49 4.70
N GLY A 429 0.89 -19.69 4.87
CA GLY A 429 1.72 -18.87 5.75
C GLY A 429 1.35 -18.97 7.24
N LEU A 430 1.40 -17.83 7.94
CA LEU A 430 1.15 -17.74 9.39
C LEU A 430 -0.29 -18.13 9.78
N PRO A 431 -1.35 -17.74 9.03
CA PRO A 431 -2.71 -18.18 9.30
C PRO A 431 -2.88 -19.69 9.47
N TYR A 432 -2.18 -20.52 8.67
CA TYR A 432 -2.23 -21.98 8.78
C TYR A 432 -1.93 -22.49 10.20
N GLN A 433 -0.88 -21.97 10.84
CA GLN A 433 -0.47 -22.39 12.19
C GLN A 433 -1.54 -22.09 13.24
N THR A 434 -2.28 -20.99 13.04
CA THR A 434 -3.34 -20.57 13.97
C THR A 434 -4.69 -21.23 13.69
N LEU A 435 -4.98 -21.59 12.44
CA LEU A 435 -6.26 -22.16 12.03
C LEU A 435 -6.29 -23.68 12.19
N GLN A 436 -5.15 -24.35 11.99
CA GLN A 436 -5.05 -25.80 12.15
C GLN A 436 -5.43 -26.26 13.57
N SER A 437 -5.10 -25.48 14.61
CA SER A 437 -5.45 -25.81 16.00
C SER A 437 -6.93 -25.58 16.34
N GLN A 438 -7.70 -24.95 15.45
CA GLN A 438 -9.11 -24.63 15.66
C GLN A 438 -10.07 -25.60 14.95
N VAL A 439 -9.54 -26.53 14.15
CA VAL A 439 -10.31 -27.54 13.42
C VAL A 439 -9.72 -28.93 13.62
N ALA A 440 -10.51 -29.97 13.31
CA ALA A 440 -10.03 -31.35 13.42
C ALA A 440 -8.89 -31.65 12.45
N GLU A 441 -8.10 -32.70 12.76
CA GLU A 441 -7.01 -33.16 11.90
C GLU A 441 -7.51 -33.44 10.47
N GLY A 442 -6.74 -33.02 9.47
CA GLY A 442 -7.12 -33.12 8.05
C GLY A 442 -8.14 -32.08 7.56
N ARG A 443 -8.63 -31.17 8.40
CA ARG A 443 -9.57 -30.10 8.01
C ARG A 443 -8.93 -28.74 7.72
N CYS A 444 -7.61 -28.66 7.76
CA CYS A 444 -6.85 -27.47 7.37
C CYS A 444 -5.67 -27.89 6.50
N PHE A 445 -5.50 -27.25 5.34
CA PHE A 445 -4.46 -27.56 4.37
C PHE A 445 -3.65 -26.31 4.04
N SER A 446 -2.32 -26.43 4.15
CA SER A 446 -1.37 -25.37 3.82
C SER A 446 -1.07 -25.38 2.33
N VAL A 447 -1.45 -24.32 1.63
CA VAL A 447 -1.21 -24.16 0.18
C VAL A 447 0.14 -23.47 -0.05
N ASN A 448 0.93 -23.99 -1.01
CA ASN A 448 2.14 -23.32 -1.45
C ASN A 448 1.84 -22.11 -2.34
N CYS A 449 2.02 -20.90 -1.80
CA CYS A 449 1.78 -19.65 -2.53
C CYS A 449 2.84 -19.30 -3.58
N SER A 450 3.94 -20.04 -3.69
CA SER A 450 4.93 -19.80 -4.75
C SER A 450 4.51 -20.34 -6.13
N GLU A 451 3.43 -21.13 -6.18
CA GLU A 451 2.92 -21.77 -7.38
C GLU A 451 1.67 -21.06 -7.93
N LYS A 452 1.37 -21.22 -9.22
CA LYS A 452 0.19 -20.62 -9.84
C LYS A 452 -1.09 -21.34 -9.38
N ALA A 453 -2.23 -20.65 -9.46
CA ALA A 453 -3.54 -21.18 -9.03
C ALA A 453 -3.89 -22.56 -9.62
N ARG A 454 -3.47 -22.84 -10.86
CA ARG A 454 -3.64 -24.15 -11.50
C ARG A 454 -2.86 -25.25 -10.80
N GLU A 455 -1.59 -25.01 -10.49
CA GLU A 455 -0.73 -25.99 -9.81
C GLU A 455 -1.21 -26.21 -8.37
N GLN A 456 -1.57 -25.13 -7.67
CA GLN A 456 -2.18 -25.18 -6.35
C GLN A 456 -3.47 -26.03 -6.34
N ALA A 457 -4.34 -25.86 -7.34
CA ALA A 457 -5.56 -26.65 -7.46
C ALA A 457 -5.26 -28.14 -7.69
N LEU A 458 -4.28 -28.47 -8.54
CA LEU A 458 -3.85 -29.86 -8.74
C LEU A 458 -3.32 -30.49 -7.45
N GLN A 459 -2.57 -29.74 -6.64
CA GLN A 459 -2.09 -30.21 -5.34
C GLN A 459 -3.25 -30.49 -4.37
N VAL A 460 -4.21 -29.58 -4.26
CA VAL A 460 -5.38 -29.74 -3.41
C VAL A 460 -6.21 -30.96 -3.82
N LEU A 461 -6.54 -31.07 -5.12
CA LEU A 461 -7.33 -32.20 -5.64
C LEU A 461 -6.61 -33.54 -5.42
N LYS A 462 -5.29 -33.58 -5.65
CA LYS A 462 -4.48 -34.77 -5.41
C LYS A 462 -4.42 -35.13 -3.93
N HIS A 463 -4.29 -34.15 -3.03
CA HIS A 463 -4.21 -34.37 -1.59
C HIS A 463 -5.51 -34.98 -1.04
N PHE A 464 -6.66 -34.47 -1.47
CA PHE A 464 -7.98 -34.94 -1.01
C PHE A 464 -8.57 -36.06 -1.89
N ASN A 465 -7.80 -36.60 -2.83
CA ASN A 465 -8.22 -37.63 -3.79
C ASN A 465 -9.52 -37.29 -4.54
N VAL A 466 -9.63 -36.04 -4.99
CA VAL A 466 -10.78 -35.54 -5.74
C VAL A 466 -10.58 -35.80 -7.24
N GLN A 467 -11.53 -36.49 -7.88
CA GLN A 467 -11.45 -36.83 -9.30
C GLN A 467 -12.38 -35.95 -10.13
N VAL A 468 -11.80 -35.07 -10.95
CA VAL A 468 -12.55 -34.15 -11.82
C VAL A 468 -12.84 -34.81 -13.16
N SER A 469 -14.10 -34.83 -13.59
CA SER A 469 -14.52 -35.23 -14.93
C SER A 469 -14.80 -34.02 -15.82
N LEU A 470 -14.93 -34.24 -17.13
CA LEU A 470 -15.31 -33.17 -18.07
C LEU A 470 -16.66 -32.52 -17.73
N ALA A 471 -17.59 -33.27 -17.12
CA ALA A 471 -18.90 -32.76 -16.73
C ALA A 471 -18.87 -31.84 -15.51
N ASP A 472 -17.78 -31.83 -14.75
CA ASP A 472 -17.62 -30.98 -13.56
C ASP A 472 -17.06 -29.60 -13.90
N ILE A 473 -16.40 -29.46 -15.05
CA ILE A 473 -15.78 -28.22 -15.50
C ILE A 473 -16.87 -27.16 -15.73
N PHE A 474 -16.74 -26.01 -15.08
CA PHE A 474 -17.69 -24.89 -15.03
C PHE A 474 -19.08 -25.21 -14.48
N SER A 475 -19.29 -26.39 -13.89
CA SER A 475 -20.59 -26.80 -13.32
C SER A 475 -21.10 -25.90 -12.18
N ARG A 476 -20.24 -25.06 -11.60
CA ARG A 476 -20.56 -24.07 -10.54
C ARG A 476 -20.21 -22.62 -10.91
N CYS A 477 -19.92 -22.36 -12.19
CA CYS A 477 -19.62 -21.03 -12.73
C CYS A 477 -20.81 -20.55 -13.57
N GLN A 478 -21.84 -20.06 -12.89
CA GLN A 478 -22.92 -19.24 -13.44
C GLN A 478 -22.94 -17.91 -12.71
#